data_AF-A0A8K0TH34-F1
#
_entry.id   AF-A0A8K0TH34-F1
#
_cell.length_a   1.000
_cell.length_b   1.000
_cell.length_c   1.000
_cell.angle_alpha   90.00
_cell.angle_beta   90.00
_cell.angle_gamma   90.00
#
_symmetry.space_group_name_H-M   'P 1'
#
loop_
_entity.id
_entity.type
_entity.pdbx_description
1 polymer ?
#
loop_
_entity_poly.entity_id
_entity_poly.type
_entity_poly.pdbx_seq_one_letter_code
_entity_poly.pdbx_strand_id
1 'polypeptide(L)'
;MGLFKKDKPSFLPNLETHAGRARGASGKLNYWDIKNSSAEPFADISKAVIAELAESGLPRSSTIYFNFYLCGETISSAHVSVMVTGAPEDQRKKAVKHLKKSPVVTNYPGIKIDHWEGPPVVRQ
;
A
#
# COMPACT_ATOMS: atom_id res chain seq x y z
N MET A 1 22.97 -19.18 9.65
CA MET A 1 22.48 -17.89 10.18
C MET A 1 21.33 -17.41 9.29
N GLY A 2 20.12 -17.29 9.84
CA GLY A 2 18.88 -17.15 9.06
C GLY A 2 18.76 -15.81 8.32
N LEU A 3 18.74 -15.89 6.98
CA LEU A 3 18.69 -14.78 6.02
C LEU A 3 17.25 -14.50 5.52
N PHE A 4 16.28 -14.22 6.41
CA PHE A 4 14.89 -13.90 5.99
C PHE A 4 14.21 -12.82 6.86
N LYS A 5 14.89 -11.70 7.13
CA LYS A 5 14.30 -10.49 7.76
C LYS A 5 14.05 -9.34 6.78
N LYS A 6 14.01 -9.57 5.46
CA LYS A 6 14.36 -8.53 4.48
C LYS A 6 13.26 -7.55 4.02
N ASP A 7 12.00 -7.69 4.43
CA ASP A 7 10.94 -6.79 3.93
C ASP A 7 9.94 -6.31 5.01
N LYS A 8 10.27 -6.45 6.30
CA LYS A 8 9.40 -5.89 7.35
C LYS A 8 9.63 -4.37 7.46
N PRO A 9 8.57 -3.54 7.36
CA PRO A 9 8.70 -2.10 7.47
C PRO A 9 9.26 -1.71 8.85
N SER A 10 10.40 -1.02 8.86
CA SER A 10 11.07 -0.63 10.11
C SER A 10 10.24 0.32 10.96
N PHE A 11 9.37 1.11 10.34
CA PHE A 11 8.44 2.04 10.98
C PHE A 11 7.22 1.35 11.61
N LEU A 12 7.09 0.02 11.44
CA LEU A 12 6.01 -0.81 12.00
C LEU A 12 6.58 -2.13 12.53
N PRO A 13 7.28 -2.11 13.68
CA PRO A 13 7.94 -3.30 14.21
C PRO A 13 6.98 -4.45 14.60
N ASN A 14 5.67 -4.17 14.76
CA ASN A 14 4.65 -5.15 15.15
C ASN A 14 3.42 -5.12 14.22
N LEU A 15 3.57 -5.49 12.95
CA LEU A 15 2.47 -5.46 11.95
C LEU A 15 1.13 -6.04 12.43
N GLU A 16 1.17 -7.13 13.20
CA GLU A 16 -0.04 -7.80 13.72
C GLU A 16 -0.91 -6.91 14.59
N THR A 17 -0.33 -5.99 15.37
CA THR A 17 -1.11 -5.08 16.22
C THR A 17 -1.85 -4.03 15.40
N HIS A 18 -1.37 -3.75 14.19
CA HIS A 18 -1.98 -2.82 13.24
C HIS A 18 -2.93 -3.50 12.26
N ALA A 19 -2.96 -4.84 12.22
CA ALA A 19 -3.86 -5.57 11.33
C ALA A 19 -5.33 -5.36 11.74
N GLY A 20 -6.12 -4.92 10.77
CA GLY A 20 -7.56 -4.70 10.86
C GLY A 20 -8.36 -5.86 10.27
N ARG A 21 -9.52 -5.50 9.70
CA ARG A 21 -10.45 -6.48 9.11
C ARG A 21 -9.83 -7.13 7.87
N ALA A 22 -10.01 -8.44 7.72
CA ALA A 22 -9.72 -9.13 6.47
C ALA A 22 -10.61 -8.59 5.35
N ARG A 23 -10.00 -8.21 4.23
CA ARG A 23 -10.69 -7.64 3.07
C ARG A 23 -10.94 -8.65 1.98
N GLY A 24 -10.08 -9.63 1.82
CA GLY A 24 -10.22 -10.68 0.82
C GLY A 24 -8.89 -11.32 0.51
N ALA A 25 -8.89 -12.18 -0.51
CA ALA A 25 -7.69 -12.81 -1.04
C ALA A 25 -7.63 -12.65 -2.56
N SER A 26 -6.42 -12.61 -3.10
CA SER A 26 -6.16 -12.65 -4.54
C SER A 26 -4.93 -13.53 -4.78
N GLY A 27 -5.13 -14.64 -5.47
CA GLY A 27 -4.12 -15.70 -5.57
C GLY A 27 -3.79 -16.28 -4.19
N LYS A 28 -2.50 -16.27 -3.83
CA LYS A 28 -2.01 -16.74 -2.52
C LYS A 28 -2.01 -15.67 -1.44
N LEU A 29 -2.28 -14.41 -1.81
CA LEU A 29 -2.14 -13.27 -0.91
C LEU A 29 -3.49 -12.92 -0.29
N ASN A 30 -3.47 -12.76 1.02
CA ASN A 30 -4.55 -12.21 1.81
C ASN A 30 -4.30 -10.71 2.05
N TYR A 31 -5.39 -9.97 2.21
CA TYR A 31 -5.36 -8.52 2.40
C TYR A 31 -6.13 -8.14 3.65
N TRP A 32 -5.53 -7.28 4.46
CA TRP A 32 -6.15 -6.73 5.67
C TRP A 32 -6.07 -5.21 5.65
N ASP A 33 -7.14 -4.57 6.15
CA ASP A 33 -7.08 -3.14 6.44
C ASP A 33 -6.02 -2.87 7.51
N ILE A 34 -5.51 -1.64 7.55
CA ILE A 34 -4.67 -1.16 8.65
C ILE A 34 -5.55 -0.41 9.65
N LYS A 35 -5.50 -0.80 10.92
CA LYS A 35 -6.13 -0.06 12.02
C LYS A 35 -5.50 1.32 12.16
N ASN A 36 -6.34 2.34 12.35
CA ASN A 36 -5.91 3.73 12.54
C ASN A 36 -4.98 4.23 11.43
N SER A 37 -5.29 3.95 10.17
CA SER A 37 -4.51 4.43 9.01
C SER A 37 -4.46 5.96 8.86
N SER A 38 -5.21 6.70 9.68
CA SER A 38 -5.11 8.17 9.78
C SER A 38 -4.13 8.65 10.84
N ALA A 39 -3.57 7.76 11.66
CA ALA A 39 -2.55 8.09 12.65
C ALA A 39 -1.13 8.00 12.05
N GLU A 40 -0.15 8.51 12.76
CA GLU A 40 1.26 8.27 12.41
C GLU A 40 1.60 6.78 12.45
N PRO A 41 2.48 6.30 11.54
CA PRO A 41 3.17 7.06 10.49
C PRO A 41 2.37 7.21 9.19
N PHE A 42 1.19 6.58 9.07
CA PHE A 42 0.40 6.55 7.84
C PHE A 42 -0.12 7.93 7.40
N ALA A 43 -0.36 8.84 8.34
CA ALA A 43 -0.71 10.23 8.04
C ALA A 43 0.38 10.92 7.20
N ASP A 44 1.65 10.74 7.56
CA ASP A 44 2.77 11.38 6.85
C ASP A 44 3.08 10.68 5.53
N ILE A 45 2.94 9.35 5.50
CA ILE A 45 3.04 8.60 4.25
C ILE A 45 1.93 9.05 3.29
N SER A 46 0.70 9.28 3.77
CA SER A 46 -0.41 9.76 2.95
C SER A 46 -0.10 11.12 2.33
N LYS A 47 0.42 12.08 3.12
CA LYS A 47 0.81 13.40 2.62
C LYS A 47 1.88 13.29 1.54
N ALA A 48 2.89 12.45 1.76
CA ALA A 48 3.96 12.22 0.78
C ALA A 48 3.40 11.59 -0.52
N VAL A 49 2.54 10.57 -0.42
CA VAL A 49 1.90 9.96 -1.60
C VAL A 49 1.05 10.97 -2.37
N ILE A 50 0.29 11.83 -1.68
CA ILE A 50 -0.54 12.87 -2.32
C ILE A 50 0.34 13.87 -3.08
N ALA A 51 1.45 14.32 -2.47
CA ALA A 51 2.38 15.25 -3.11
C ALA A 51 2.97 14.65 -4.40
N GLU A 52 3.45 13.41 -4.34
CA GLU A 52 4.00 12.71 -5.51
C GLU A 52 2.95 12.45 -6.59
N LEU A 53 1.72 12.10 -6.22
CA LEU A 53 0.64 11.93 -7.20
C LEU A 53 0.30 13.25 -7.90
N ALA A 54 0.40 14.40 -7.23
CA ALA A 54 0.21 15.71 -7.84
C ALA A 54 1.30 16.05 -8.87
N GLU A 55 2.52 15.54 -8.68
CA GLU A 55 3.67 15.73 -9.59
C GLU A 55 3.79 14.65 -10.67
N SER A 56 2.95 13.61 -10.62
CA SER A 56 3.03 12.44 -11.51
C SER A 56 2.76 12.71 -13.00
N GLY A 57 2.29 13.90 -13.35
CA GLY A 57 1.92 14.27 -14.73
C GLY A 57 0.67 13.55 -15.26
N LEU A 58 -0.13 12.96 -14.36
CA LEU A 58 -1.41 12.34 -14.72
C LEU A 58 -2.44 13.41 -15.12
N PRO A 59 -3.37 13.09 -16.03
CA PRO A 59 -4.45 14.02 -16.39
C PRO A 59 -5.23 14.49 -15.15
N ARG A 60 -5.61 15.77 -15.11
CA ARG A 60 -6.41 16.31 -13.99
C ARG A 60 -7.79 15.66 -13.85
N SER A 61 -8.31 15.04 -14.90
CA SER A 61 -9.56 14.27 -14.88
C SER A 61 -9.40 12.86 -14.29
N SER A 62 -8.18 12.43 -13.99
CA SER A 62 -7.89 11.14 -13.39
C SER A 62 -8.24 11.16 -11.91
N THR A 63 -9.34 10.51 -11.54
CA THR A 63 -9.68 10.32 -10.13
C THR A 63 -8.91 9.12 -9.58
N ILE A 64 -7.86 9.40 -8.81
CA ILE A 64 -7.05 8.38 -8.14
C ILE A 64 -7.33 8.38 -6.65
N TYR A 65 -7.62 7.20 -6.12
CA TYR A 65 -7.69 6.93 -4.69
C TYR A 65 -6.54 6.02 -4.29
N PHE A 66 -6.10 6.12 -3.03
CA PHE A 66 -5.19 5.14 -2.45
C PHE A 66 -5.57 4.85 -1.01
N ASN A 67 -5.16 3.67 -0.54
CA ASN A 67 -5.25 3.30 0.87
C ASN A 67 -4.13 2.31 1.22
N PHE A 68 -3.89 2.09 2.51
CA PHE A 68 -2.88 1.17 3.02
C PHE A 68 -3.50 -0.17 3.39
N TYR A 69 -2.81 -1.24 3.02
CA TYR A 69 -3.18 -2.60 3.33
C TYR A 69 -1.99 -3.38 3.84
N LEU A 70 -2.25 -4.36 4.69
CA LEU A 70 -1.32 -5.46 4.89
C LEU A 70 -1.57 -6.52 3.83
N CYS A 71 -0.51 -7.00 3.19
CA CYS A 71 -0.56 -7.98 2.11
C CYS A 71 0.41 -9.12 2.39
N GLY A 72 -0.07 -10.36 2.45
CA GLY A 72 0.75 -11.54 2.71
C GLY A 72 -0.06 -12.83 2.76
N GLU A 73 0.60 -13.98 2.78
CA GLU A 73 -0.09 -15.27 2.97
C GLU A 73 -0.66 -15.36 4.40
N THR A 74 0.06 -14.78 5.37
CA THR A 74 -0.33 -14.62 6.77
C THR A 74 -0.04 -13.19 7.23
N ILE A 75 -0.63 -12.75 8.34
CA ILE A 75 -0.33 -11.41 8.90
C ILE A 75 1.15 -11.30 9.28
N SER A 76 1.73 -12.38 9.84
CA SER A 76 3.14 -12.43 10.27
C SER A 76 4.15 -12.31 9.11
N SER A 77 3.73 -12.69 7.90
CA SER A 77 4.50 -12.59 6.65
C SER A 77 4.08 -11.39 5.80
N ALA A 78 3.12 -10.58 6.25
CA ALA A 78 2.60 -9.47 5.48
C ALA A 78 3.59 -8.31 5.38
N HIS A 79 3.43 -7.51 4.32
CA HIS A 79 4.08 -6.21 4.14
C HIS A 79 3.01 -5.12 4.04
N VAL A 80 3.41 -3.86 4.27
CA VAL A 80 2.55 -2.70 4.05
C VAL A 80 2.57 -2.38 2.56
N SER A 81 1.39 -2.25 1.96
CA SER A 81 1.23 -1.84 0.58
C SER A 81 0.30 -0.64 0.46
N VAL A 82 0.72 0.36 -0.33
CA VAL A 82 -0.16 1.43 -0.82
C VAL A 82 -0.85 0.92 -2.08
N MET A 83 -2.17 0.78 -2.03
CA MET A 83 -2.96 0.30 -3.16
C MET A 83 -3.66 1.45 -3.86
N VAL A 84 -3.34 1.66 -5.14
CA VAL A 84 -3.89 2.72 -5.99
C VAL A 84 -5.11 2.21 -6.77
N THR A 85 -6.20 2.97 -6.82
CA THR A 85 -7.46 2.61 -7.50
C THR A 85 -8.19 3.83 -8.11
N GLY A 86 -9.35 3.63 -8.73
CA GLY A 86 -10.24 4.68 -9.27
C GLY A 86 -10.06 5.04 -10.74
N ALA A 87 -8.82 5.32 -11.16
CA ALA A 87 -8.51 5.71 -12.55
C ALA A 87 -8.43 4.49 -13.48
N PRO A 88 -8.48 4.66 -14.83
CA PRO A 88 -8.15 3.61 -15.79
C PRO A 88 -6.81 2.92 -15.50
N GLU A 89 -6.69 1.65 -15.90
CA GLU A 89 -5.55 0.79 -15.52
C GLU A 89 -4.19 1.37 -15.94
N ASP A 90 -4.10 1.96 -17.14
CA ASP A 90 -2.86 2.57 -17.64
C ASP A 90 -2.40 3.75 -16.76
N GLN A 91 -3.35 4.53 -16.26
CA GLN A 91 -3.10 5.66 -15.37
C GLN A 91 -2.70 5.19 -13.96
N ARG A 92 -3.37 4.15 -13.44
CA ARG A 92 -2.96 3.53 -12.16
C ARG A 92 -1.53 2.97 -12.26
N LYS A 93 -1.20 2.28 -13.35
CA LYS A 93 0.16 1.76 -13.59
C LYS A 93 1.20 2.88 -13.68
N LYS A 94 0.88 4.00 -14.32
CA LYS A 94 1.74 5.20 -14.35
C LYS A 94 1.92 5.78 -12.94
N ALA A 95 0.85 5.93 -12.15
CA ALA A 95 0.92 6.39 -10.76
C ALA A 95 1.81 5.48 -9.91
N VAL A 96 1.61 4.16 -9.98
CA VAL A 96 2.45 3.17 -9.27
C VAL A 96 3.91 3.28 -9.70
N LYS A 97 4.19 3.40 -11.01
CA LYS A 97 5.56 3.53 -11.53
C LYS A 97 6.23 4.82 -11.04
N HIS A 98 5.48 5.92 -10.93
CA HIS A 98 5.98 7.18 -10.39
C HIS A 98 6.28 7.05 -8.89
N LEU A 99 5.31 6.60 -8.08
CA LEU A 99 5.47 6.40 -6.64
C LEU A 99 6.57 5.39 -6.29
N LYS A 100 6.78 4.35 -7.09
CA LYS A 100 7.89 3.39 -6.88
C LYS A 100 9.29 4.02 -7.01
N LYS A 101 9.39 5.17 -7.67
CA LYS A 101 10.62 5.93 -7.84
C LYS A 101 10.70 7.14 -6.92
N SER A 102 9.65 7.42 -6.15
CA SER A 102 9.58 8.59 -5.29
C SER A 102 10.30 8.37 -3.97
N PRO A 103 10.59 9.45 -3.22
CA PRO A 103 11.11 9.37 -1.86
C PRO A 103 10.23 8.56 -0.90
N VAL A 104 8.95 8.29 -1.22
CA VAL A 104 8.07 7.49 -0.35
C VAL A 104 8.67 6.11 -0.07
N VAL A 105 9.17 5.41 -1.09
CA VAL A 105 9.74 4.06 -0.90
C VAL A 105 11.07 4.11 -0.14
N THR A 106 11.86 5.16 -0.38
CA THR A 106 13.17 5.35 0.25
C THR A 106 13.04 5.76 1.72
N ASN A 107 12.11 6.67 2.03
CA ASN A 107 11.87 7.20 3.37
C ASN A 107 11.12 6.20 4.26
N TYR A 108 10.35 5.28 3.66
CA TYR A 108 9.62 4.24 4.37
C TYR A 108 9.98 2.85 3.85
N PRO A 109 11.19 2.34 4.18
CA PRO A 109 11.66 1.03 3.74
C PRO A 109 10.66 -0.07 4.11
N GLY A 110 10.38 -0.97 3.16
CA GLY A 110 9.42 -2.07 3.34
C GLY A 110 8.00 -1.75 2.87
N ILE A 111 7.68 -0.48 2.53
CA ILE A 111 6.45 -0.17 1.80
C ILE A 111 6.55 -0.71 0.37
N LYS A 112 5.49 -1.41 -0.04
CA LYS A 112 5.23 -1.73 -1.44
C LYS A 112 4.15 -0.79 -1.97
N ILE A 113 4.11 -0.63 -3.29
CA ILE A 113 3.09 0.15 -3.96
C ILE A 113 2.55 -0.72 -5.09
N ASP A 114 1.24 -0.81 -5.18
CA ASP A 114 0.57 -1.58 -6.23
C ASP A 114 -0.77 -0.94 -6.60
N HIS A 115 -1.49 -1.56 -7.53
CA HIS A 115 -2.80 -1.06 -7.96
C HIS A 115 -3.84 -2.16 -8.06
N TRP A 116 -5.09 -1.73 -7.92
CA TRP A 116 -6.27 -2.55 -8.20
C TRP A 116 -7.30 -1.79 -9.03
N GLU A 117 -8.13 -2.56 -9.72
CA GLU A 117 -9.39 -2.04 -10.23
C GLU A 117 -10.34 -1.71 -9.07
N GLY A 118 -10.43 -2.60 -8.08
CA GLY A 118 -11.09 -2.37 -6.80
C GLY A 118 -10.51 -3.31 -5.74
N PRO A 119 -10.69 -3.02 -4.43
CA PRO A 119 -10.15 -3.86 -3.37
C PRO A 119 -10.74 -5.27 -3.46
N PRO A 120 -9.93 -6.32 -3.21
CA PRO A 120 -10.46 -7.68 -3.10
C PRO A 120 -11.48 -7.69 -1.96
N VAL A 121 -12.62 -8.35 -2.22
CA VAL A 121 -13.72 -8.49 -1.27
C VAL A 121 -13.83 -9.94 -0.82
N VAL A 122 -13.98 -10.17 0.49
CA VAL A 122 -14.38 -11.46 1.03
C VAL A 122 -15.77 -11.71 0.46
N ARG A 123 -15.90 -12.72 -0.41
CA ARG A 123 -17.22 -13.26 -0.75
C ARG A 123 -17.74 -13.89 0.53
N GLN A 124 -18.78 -13.29 1.12
CA GLN A 124 -19.55 -13.92 2.20
C GLN A 124 -20.30 -15.13 1.66
#